data_AF-A0A4R5HD08-F1
#
_entry.id   AF-A0A4R5HD08-F1
#
_cell.length_a   1.000
_cell.length_b   1.000
_cell.length_c   1.000
_cell.angle_alpha   90.00
_cell.angle_beta   90.00
_cell.angle_gamma   90.00
#
_symmetry.space_group_name_H-M   'P 1'
#
loop_
_entity.id
_entity.type
_entity.pdbx_description
1 polymer ?
#
loop_
_entity_poly.entity_id
_entity_poly.type
_entity_poly.pdbx_seq_one_letter_code
_entity_poly.pdbx_strand_id
1 'polypeptide(L)'
;MVFFCGLVAARADETPTLEALLDSDLLKAALSDETLTKHEKLITRRCYTIEKHLKPSDTPTSQAVQYSCTAPVVGVAFYAGDDLGEHNPDKIAAYIKNEFDKYGVMARVFIKYDHEYGSSIAYLMSGGRKVMHKPNIIDGIKGIETFVAEMKLIFFKDKKISPQQLKEWVVATKAHIPEIG
;
A
#
# COMPACT_ATOMS: atom_id res chain seq x y z
N MET A 1 -11.40 14.83 -53.83
CA MET A 1 -11.95 15.53 -52.66
C MET A 1 -11.83 14.59 -51.48
N VAL A 2 -10.84 14.83 -50.61
CA VAL A 2 -10.56 14.04 -49.41
C VAL A 2 -11.53 14.52 -48.34
N PHE A 3 -12.23 13.65 -47.62
CA PHE A 3 -12.54 13.93 -46.21
C PHE A 3 -12.61 12.64 -45.39
N PHE A 4 -11.72 12.60 -44.40
CA PHE A 4 -11.54 11.60 -43.37
C PHE A 4 -12.83 11.39 -42.57
N CYS A 5 -13.27 10.15 -42.41
CA CYS A 5 -14.13 9.78 -41.28
C CYS A 5 -13.20 9.27 -40.18
N GLY A 6 -12.80 10.18 -39.29
CA GLY A 6 -11.98 9.88 -38.14
C GLY A 6 -12.73 8.99 -37.15
N LEU A 7 -12.17 7.83 -36.85
CA LEU A 7 -12.42 7.09 -35.63
C LEU A 7 -12.09 8.02 -34.44
N VAL A 8 -13.10 8.48 -33.72
CA VAL A 8 -12.92 8.92 -32.34
C VAL A 8 -13.04 7.67 -31.49
N ALA A 9 -11.89 7.03 -31.23
CA ALA A 9 -11.80 6.03 -30.18
C ALA A 9 -12.11 6.74 -28.85
N ALA A 10 -13.21 6.35 -28.21
CA ALA A 10 -13.53 6.73 -26.85
C ALA A 10 -12.33 6.35 -25.97
N ARG A 11 -11.63 7.35 -25.42
CA ARG A 11 -10.68 7.11 -24.34
C ARG A 11 -11.51 6.63 -23.15
N ALA A 12 -11.27 5.41 -22.73
CA ALA A 12 -11.78 4.90 -21.47
C ALA A 12 -11.46 5.91 -20.36
N ASP A 13 -12.47 6.21 -19.56
CA ASP A 13 -12.40 7.04 -18.37
C ASP A 13 -11.57 6.31 -17.32
N GLU A 14 -10.25 6.30 -17.50
CA GLU A 14 -9.30 5.66 -16.59
C GLU A 14 -9.12 6.57 -15.38
N THR A 15 -9.99 6.40 -14.38
CA THR A 15 -9.75 6.96 -13.05
C THR A 15 -8.36 6.48 -12.60
N PRO A 16 -7.41 7.38 -12.30
CA PRO A 16 -6.04 6.99 -11.98
C PRO A 16 -6.01 6.08 -10.76
N THR A 17 -5.21 5.02 -10.81
CA THR A 17 -5.06 4.08 -9.68
C THR A 17 -4.44 4.79 -8.48
N LEU A 18 -4.69 4.28 -7.26
CA LEU A 18 -4.08 4.82 -6.05
C LEU A 18 -2.55 4.87 -6.13
N GLU A 19 -1.95 3.87 -6.77
CA GLU A 19 -0.51 3.82 -7.04
C GLU A 19 -0.06 4.95 -7.96
N ALA A 20 -0.78 5.21 -9.07
CA ALA A 20 -0.48 6.29 -9.99
C ALA A 20 -0.65 7.68 -9.35
N LEU A 21 -1.63 7.85 -8.46
CA LEU A 21 -1.82 9.09 -7.68
C LEU A 21 -0.66 9.31 -6.70
N LEU A 22 -0.28 8.28 -5.94
CA LEU A 22 0.85 8.34 -5.01
C LEU A 22 2.17 8.62 -5.74
N ASP A 23 2.41 7.98 -6.88
CA ASP A 23 3.60 8.21 -7.70
C ASP A 23 3.63 9.61 -8.30
N SER A 24 2.48 10.12 -8.75
CA SER A 24 2.35 11.49 -9.24
C SER A 24 2.63 12.51 -8.15
N ASP A 25 2.08 12.32 -6.95
CA ASP A 25 2.30 13.22 -5.82
C ASP A 25 3.75 13.14 -5.32
N LEU A 26 4.37 11.95 -5.34
CA LEU A 26 5.79 11.79 -5.08
C LEU A 26 6.66 12.48 -6.11
N LEU A 27 6.34 12.35 -7.39
CA LEU A 27 7.05 13.06 -8.45
C LEU A 27 6.90 14.57 -8.27
N LYS A 28 5.69 15.10 -8.05
CA LYS A 28 5.46 16.53 -7.81
C LYS A 28 6.23 17.04 -6.60
N ALA A 29 6.21 16.31 -5.49
CA ALA A 29 6.93 16.67 -4.28
C ALA A 29 8.46 16.63 -4.51
N ALA A 30 8.93 15.66 -5.30
CA ALA A 30 10.34 15.45 -5.63
C ALA A 30 10.84 16.27 -6.84
N LEU A 31 9.98 17.01 -7.56
CA LEU A 31 10.41 17.96 -8.59
C LEU A 31 11.28 19.08 -8.00
N SER A 32 11.22 19.30 -6.69
CA SER A 32 12.07 20.25 -5.95
C SER A 32 13.49 19.75 -5.67
N ASP A 33 13.78 18.45 -5.84
CA ASP A 33 15.07 17.85 -5.50
C ASP A 33 15.81 17.39 -6.78
N GLU A 34 16.68 18.22 -7.36
CA GLU A 34 17.40 17.88 -8.61
C GLU A 34 18.54 16.86 -8.42
N THR A 35 18.84 16.46 -7.18
CA THR A 35 20.02 15.62 -6.87
C THR A 35 19.80 14.12 -7.14
N LEU A 36 18.55 13.70 -7.33
CA LEU A 36 18.17 12.30 -7.53
C LEU A 36 17.41 12.11 -8.85
N THR A 37 17.67 10.99 -9.53
CA THR A 37 16.91 10.60 -10.72
C THR A 37 15.47 10.23 -10.37
N LYS A 38 14.55 10.28 -11.35
CA LYS A 38 13.15 9.84 -11.17
C LYS A 38 13.07 8.39 -10.65
N HIS A 39 13.93 7.52 -11.16
CA HIS A 39 14.02 6.13 -10.72
C HIS A 39 14.40 6.02 -9.25
N GLU A 40 15.45 6.74 -8.81
CA GLU A 40 15.86 6.74 -7.41
C GLU A 40 14.77 7.29 -6.48
N LYS A 41 14.06 8.35 -6.89
CA LYS A 41 12.96 8.95 -6.11
C LYS A 41 11.78 8.00 -5.94
N LEU A 42 11.39 7.30 -7.02
CA LEU A 42 10.18 6.48 -7.03
C LEU A 42 10.39 5.07 -6.47
N ILE A 43 11.61 4.53 -6.58
CA ILE A 43 11.87 3.11 -6.30
C ILE A 43 12.87 2.94 -5.15
N THR A 44 14.08 3.51 -5.27
CA THR A 44 15.19 3.18 -4.35
C THR A 44 15.19 4.02 -3.06
N ARG A 45 14.72 5.27 -3.14
CA ARG A 45 14.64 6.25 -2.05
C ARG A 45 13.22 6.76 -1.84
N ARG A 46 12.23 5.92 -2.16
CA ARG A 46 10.80 6.27 -2.05
C ARG A 46 10.44 6.73 -0.64
N CYS A 47 10.76 5.93 0.37
CA CYS A 47 10.44 6.27 1.76
C CYS A 47 11.15 7.53 2.26
N TYR A 48 12.42 7.72 1.89
CA TYR A 48 13.12 8.98 2.15
C TYR A 48 12.41 10.17 1.50
N THR A 49 11.96 10.02 0.26
CA THR A 49 11.23 11.06 -0.47
C THR A 49 9.88 11.37 0.18
N ILE A 50 9.15 10.35 0.61
CA ILE A 50 7.88 10.48 1.35
C ILE A 50 8.12 11.28 2.63
N GLU A 51 9.06 10.87 3.47
CA GLU A 51 9.35 11.53 4.75
C GLU A 51 9.78 12.98 4.58
N LYS A 52 10.61 13.25 3.57
CA LYS A 52 11.18 14.59 3.34
C LYS A 52 10.22 15.57 2.67
N HIS A 53 9.36 15.08 1.76
CA HIS A 53 8.60 15.96 0.87
C HIS A 53 7.09 15.81 0.95
N LEU A 54 6.56 14.68 1.43
CA LEU A 54 5.13 14.54 1.67
C LEU A 54 4.82 14.91 3.11
N LYS A 55 4.09 16.01 3.29
CA LYS A 55 3.57 16.38 4.61
C LYS A 55 2.65 15.27 5.12
N PRO A 56 2.72 14.93 6.42
CA PRO A 56 1.71 14.09 7.05
C PRO A 56 0.33 14.65 6.77
N SER A 57 -0.56 13.83 6.22
CA SER A 57 -1.99 14.12 6.16
C SER A 57 -2.74 13.13 7.03
N ASP A 58 -3.88 13.56 7.55
CA ASP A 58 -4.71 12.74 8.45
C ASP A 58 -5.58 11.72 7.70
N THR A 59 -5.27 11.46 6.43
CA THR A 59 -5.96 10.44 5.64
C THR A 59 -5.43 9.05 5.99
N PRO A 60 -6.28 8.01 6.06
CA PRO A 60 -5.81 6.65 6.34
C PRO A 60 -4.74 6.17 5.37
N THR A 61 -4.87 6.53 4.09
CA THR A 61 -3.88 6.21 3.06
C THR A 61 -2.54 6.85 3.38
N SER A 62 -2.47 8.14 3.70
CA SER A 62 -1.20 8.80 4.01
C SER A 62 -0.53 8.20 5.24
N GLN A 63 -1.32 7.94 6.29
CA GLN A 63 -0.82 7.30 7.52
C GLN A 63 -0.31 5.87 7.24
N ALA A 64 -1.02 5.10 6.41
CA ALA A 64 -0.61 3.76 6.00
C ALA A 64 0.67 3.78 5.14
N VAL A 65 0.77 4.71 4.18
CA VAL A 65 2.00 4.95 3.40
C VAL A 65 3.17 5.21 4.33
N GLN A 66 3.03 6.16 5.27
CA GLN A 66 4.09 6.53 6.19
C GLN A 66 4.50 5.38 7.12
N TYR A 67 3.52 4.70 7.73
CA TYR A 67 3.80 3.55 8.59
C TYR A 67 4.58 2.46 7.84
N SER A 68 4.22 2.20 6.58
CA SER A 68 4.88 1.20 5.74
C SER A 68 6.33 1.55 5.36
N CYS A 69 6.81 2.75 5.68
CA CYS A 69 8.20 3.16 5.51
C CYS A 69 9.07 2.96 6.75
N THR A 70 8.47 2.71 7.92
CA THR A 70 9.21 2.66 9.19
C THR A 70 10.00 1.37 9.41
N ALA A 71 9.56 0.28 8.77
CA ALA A 71 10.13 -1.05 8.90
C ALA A 71 9.54 -1.97 7.80
N PRO A 72 9.98 -3.23 7.70
CA PRO A 72 9.29 -4.30 6.96
C PRO A 72 7.91 -4.65 7.53
N VAL A 73 7.00 -3.68 7.53
CA VAL A 73 5.65 -3.73 8.10
C VAL A 73 4.61 -3.29 7.05
N VAL A 74 3.34 -3.58 7.31
CA VAL A 74 2.24 -3.24 6.41
C VAL A 74 1.41 -2.11 6.99
N GLY A 75 1.27 -1.03 6.23
CA GLY A 75 0.25 -0.02 6.46
C GLY A 75 -1.04 -0.44 5.79
N VAL A 76 -2.15 -0.38 6.53
CA VAL A 76 -3.48 -0.70 6.01
C VAL A 76 -4.35 0.54 6.10
N ALA A 77 -4.84 1.00 4.96
CA ALA A 77 -5.87 2.03 4.90
C ALA A 77 -7.23 1.35 4.76
N PHE A 78 -8.10 1.53 5.76
CA PHE A 78 -9.45 0.98 5.79
C PHE A 78 -10.45 2.13 5.75
N TYR A 79 -11.25 2.18 4.69
CA TYR A 79 -12.38 3.10 4.57
C TYR A 79 -13.63 2.28 4.91
N ALA A 80 -14.27 2.61 6.02
CA ALA A 80 -15.45 1.94 6.52
C ALA A 80 -16.69 2.73 6.10
N GLY A 81 -17.50 2.15 5.22
CA GLY A 81 -18.77 2.72 4.78
C GLY A 81 -19.98 2.02 5.40
N ASP A 82 -21.17 2.49 5.03
CA ASP A 82 -22.46 1.98 5.55
C ASP A 82 -22.76 0.54 5.13
N ASP A 83 -22.08 0.05 4.08
CA ASP A 83 -22.18 -1.32 3.58
C ASP A 83 -21.61 -2.37 4.54
N LEU A 84 -20.96 -1.97 5.64
CA LEU A 84 -20.62 -2.86 6.75
C LEU A 84 -21.85 -3.27 7.58
N GLY A 85 -22.96 -2.55 7.48
CA GLY A 85 -24.15 -2.79 8.30
C GLY A 85 -23.83 -2.72 9.79
N GLU A 86 -24.14 -3.80 10.53
CA GLU A 86 -23.92 -3.87 11.98
C GLU A 86 -22.47 -4.20 12.38
N HIS A 87 -21.59 -4.44 11.40
CA HIS A 87 -20.21 -4.82 11.69
C HIS A 87 -19.37 -3.61 12.13
N ASN A 88 -18.96 -3.61 13.40
CA ASN A 88 -18.10 -2.58 13.97
C ASN A 88 -16.73 -2.49 13.24
N PRO A 89 -16.32 -1.32 12.71
CA PRO A 89 -15.06 -1.15 11.99
C PRO A 89 -13.81 -1.50 12.80
N ASP A 90 -13.78 -1.21 14.10
CA ASP A 90 -12.62 -1.52 14.96
C ASP A 90 -12.43 -3.02 15.12
N LYS A 91 -13.52 -3.79 15.18
CA LYS A 91 -13.45 -5.26 15.22
C LYS A 91 -12.92 -5.83 13.90
N ILE A 92 -13.33 -5.25 12.77
CA ILE A 92 -12.82 -5.61 11.45
C ILE A 92 -11.32 -5.28 11.36
N ALA A 93 -10.91 -4.09 11.80
CA ALA A 93 -9.51 -3.69 11.82
C ALA A 93 -8.65 -4.61 12.70
N ALA A 94 -9.15 -5.00 13.88
CA ALA A 94 -8.48 -5.97 14.74
C ALA A 94 -8.37 -7.34 14.06
N TYR A 95 -9.42 -7.79 13.38
CA TYR A 95 -9.40 -9.03 12.60
C TYR A 95 -8.34 -8.97 11.49
N ILE A 96 -8.31 -7.91 10.68
CA ILE A 96 -7.32 -7.71 9.61
C ILE A 96 -5.90 -7.76 10.18
N LYS A 97 -5.63 -7.07 11.29
CA LYS A 97 -4.33 -7.11 11.95
C LYS A 97 -3.95 -8.54 12.35
N ASN A 98 -4.86 -9.27 12.98
CA ASN A 98 -4.63 -10.65 13.39
C ASN A 98 -4.37 -11.58 12.19
N GLU A 99 -5.00 -11.33 11.03
CA GLU A 99 -4.69 -12.09 9.81
C GLU A 99 -3.24 -11.86 9.35
N PHE A 100 -2.73 -10.63 9.36
CA PHE A 100 -1.32 -10.38 9.07
C PHE A 100 -0.38 -11.04 10.09
N ASP A 101 -0.74 -11.00 11.37
CA ASP A 101 0.07 -11.56 12.45
C ASP A 101 0.27 -13.08 12.29
N LYS A 102 -0.74 -13.81 11.79
CA LYS A 102 -0.65 -15.26 11.48
C LYS A 102 0.47 -15.59 10.49
N TYR A 103 0.77 -14.66 9.59
CA TYR A 103 1.81 -14.81 8.57
C TYR A 103 3.13 -14.14 8.98
N GLY A 104 3.29 -13.81 10.25
CA GLY A 104 4.52 -13.25 10.79
C GLY A 104 4.78 -11.80 10.40
N VAL A 105 3.76 -11.07 9.93
CA VAL A 105 3.90 -9.68 9.46
C VAL A 105 3.17 -8.75 10.41
N MET A 106 3.86 -7.71 10.90
CA MET A 106 3.19 -6.65 11.65
C MET A 106 2.41 -5.73 10.71
N ALA A 107 1.15 -5.49 11.04
CA ALA A 107 0.31 -4.52 10.34
C ALA A 107 -0.26 -3.47 11.29
N ARG A 108 -0.50 -2.27 10.75
CA ARG A 108 -1.27 -1.22 11.41
C ARG A 108 -2.40 -0.76 10.51
N VAL A 109 -3.61 -0.78 11.05
CA VAL A 109 -4.83 -0.34 10.36
C VAL A 109 -5.17 1.08 10.76
N PHE A 110 -5.38 1.92 9.77
CA PHE A 110 -5.86 3.29 9.90
C PHE A 110 -7.26 3.35 9.30
N ILE A 111 -8.22 3.84 10.08
CA ILE A 111 -9.64 3.75 9.73
C ILE A 111 -10.16 5.15 9.39
N LYS A 112 -10.85 5.27 8.25
CA LYS A 112 -11.80 6.35 8.00
C LYS A 112 -13.19 5.80 8.22
N TYR A 113 -13.87 6.31 9.25
CA TYR A 113 -15.28 6.03 9.49
C TYR A 113 -16.16 6.82 8.52
N ASP A 114 -17.39 6.32 8.33
CA ASP A 114 -18.47 6.94 7.58
C ASP A 114 -18.06 7.34 6.15
N HIS A 115 -17.43 6.42 5.43
CA HIS A 115 -17.00 6.64 4.05
C HIS A 115 -18.19 6.59 3.08
N GLU A 116 -18.42 7.71 2.40
CA GLU A 116 -19.62 7.97 1.56
C GLU A 116 -19.81 6.99 0.40
N TYR A 117 -18.74 6.34 -0.06
CA TYR A 117 -18.76 5.47 -1.26
C TYR A 117 -18.70 3.97 -0.93
N GLY A 118 -18.97 3.60 0.33
CA GLY A 118 -18.88 2.22 0.79
C GLY A 118 -17.47 1.82 1.23
N SER A 119 -17.31 0.57 1.63
CA SER A 119 -16.12 0.10 2.31
C SER A 119 -15.04 -0.34 1.34
N SER A 120 -13.82 0.08 1.60
CA SER A 120 -12.67 -0.33 0.82
C SER A 120 -11.42 -0.48 1.68
N ILE A 121 -10.46 -1.23 1.17
CA ILE A 121 -9.23 -1.48 1.89
C ILE A 121 -8.03 -1.45 0.95
N ALA A 122 -6.93 -0.86 1.42
CA ALA A 122 -5.66 -0.87 0.74
C ALA A 122 -4.53 -1.33 1.67
N TYR A 123 -3.69 -2.22 1.17
CA TYR A 123 -2.46 -2.66 1.82
C TYR A 123 -1.27 -2.01 1.15
N LEU A 124 -0.36 -1.46 1.96
CA LEU A 124 0.79 -0.72 1.50
C LEU A 124 2.05 -1.24 2.19
N MET A 125 3.10 -1.48 1.39
CA MET A 125 4.45 -1.74 1.86
C MET A 125 5.44 -0.77 1.24
N SER A 126 6.52 -0.44 1.97
CA SER A 126 7.64 0.37 1.50
C SER A 126 7.19 1.69 0.86
N GLY A 127 6.29 2.42 1.52
CA GLY A 127 5.77 3.69 1.05
C GLY A 127 4.75 3.58 -0.08
N GLY A 128 4.08 2.44 -0.20
CA GLY A 128 3.17 2.16 -1.31
C GLY A 128 3.88 1.84 -2.62
N ARG A 129 5.12 1.34 -2.58
CA ARG A 129 5.77 0.74 -3.77
C ARG A 129 5.01 -0.49 -4.27
N LYS A 130 4.36 -1.20 -3.35
CA LYS A 130 3.35 -2.19 -3.68
C LYS A 130 2.07 -1.77 -2.97
N VAL A 131 1.00 -1.68 -3.75
CA VAL A 131 -0.35 -1.41 -3.28
C VAL A 131 -1.23 -2.59 -3.68
N MET A 132 -2.03 -3.08 -2.75
CA MET A 132 -3.18 -3.92 -3.07
C MET A 132 -4.43 -3.21 -2.59
N HIS A 133 -5.23 -2.73 -3.53
CA HIS A 133 -6.52 -2.09 -3.23
C HIS A 133 -7.66 -3.06 -3.58
N LYS A 134 -8.64 -3.18 -2.68
CA LYS A 134 -9.85 -3.98 -2.88
C LYS A 134 -11.08 -3.13 -2.54
N PRO A 135 -12.08 -3.07 -3.44
CA PRO A 135 -13.33 -2.34 -3.20
C PRO A 135 -14.30 -3.09 -2.27
N ASN A 136 -13.88 -4.24 -1.72
CA ASN A 136 -14.66 -5.02 -0.77
C ASN A 136 -13.72 -5.62 0.28
N ILE A 137 -14.13 -5.55 1.54
CA ILE A 137 -13.36 -6.00 2.70
C ILE A 137 -13.12 -7.52 2.69
N ILE A 138 -14.09 -8.33 2.26
CA ILE A 138 -13.96 -9.79 2.19
C ILE A 138 -12.84 -10.18 1.22
N ASP A 139 -12.83 -9.56 0.03
CA ASP A 139 -11.78 -9.81 -0.96
C ASP A 139 -10.44 -9.23 -0.51
N GLY A 140 -10.46 -8.13 0.24
CA GLY A 140 -9.32 -7.64 1.00
C GLY A 140 -8.73 -8.72 1.89
N ILE A 141 -9.52 -9.27 2.80
CA ILE A 141 -9.08 -10.26 3.78
C ILE A 141 -8.50 -11.50 3.08
N LYS A 142 -9.18 -12.02 2.05
CA LYS A 142 -8.70 -13.16 1.25
C LYS A 142 -7.36 -12.88 0.57
N GLY A 143 -7.04 -11.63 0.27
CA GLY A 143 -5.80 -11.22 -0.39
C GLY A 143 -4.59 -11.08 0.54
N ILE A 144 -4.76 -11.16 1.87
CA ILE A 144 -3.68 -10.90 2.84
C ILE A 144 -2.52 -11.87 2.66
N GLU A 145 -2.79 -13.17 2.55
CA GLU A 145 -1.76 -14.19 2.39
C GLU A 145 -0.91 -13.95 1.14
N THR A 146 -1.57 -13.70 0.01
CA THR A 146 -0.90 -13.40 -1.26
C THR A 146 -0.06 -12.13 -1.16
N PHE A 147 -0.60 -11.07 -0.54
CA PHE A 147 0.14 -9.83 -0.33
C PHE A 147 1.39 -10.04 0.53
N VAL A 148 1.26 -10.80 1.62
CA VAL A 148 2.38 -11.12 2.52
C VAL A 148 3.45 -11.95 1.80
N ALA A 149 3.04 -12.95 1.01
CA ALA A 149 3.98 -13.75 0.23
C ALA A 149 4.77 -12.88 -0.77
N GLU A 150 4.09 -12.00 -1.51
CA GLU A 150 4.73 -11.06 -2.43
C GLU A 150 5.66 -10.08 -1.69
N MET A 151 5.23 -9.55 -0.55
CA MET A 151 6.06 -8.66 0.27
C MET A 151 7.39 -9.31 0.65
N LYS A 152 7.34 -10.53 1.20
CA LYS A 152 8.56 -11.27 1.59
C LYS A 152 9.49 -11.48 0.40
N LEU A 153 8.94 -11.83 -0.75
CA LEU A 153 9.71 -12.00 -1.99
C LEU A 153 10.34 -10.69 -2.48
N ILE A 154 9.65 -9.56 -2.36
CA ILE A 154 10.18 -8.25 -2.71
C ILE A 154 11.35 -7.89 -1.80
N PHE A 155 11.20 -8.00 -0.48
CA PHE A 155 12.28 -7.72 0.47
C PHE A 155 13.51 -8.61 0.22
N PHE A 156 13.30 -9.89 -0.11
CA PHE A 156 14.39 -10.81 -0.46
C PHE A 156 15.07 -10.42 -1.77
N LYS A 157 14.29 -10.16 -2.83
CA LYS A 157 14.80 -9.78 -4.15
C LYS A 157 15.61 -8.47 -4.08
N ASP A 158 15.17 -7.54 -3.26
CA ASP A 158 15.85 -6.26 -3.03
C ASP A 158 17.07 -6.38 -2.10
N LYS A 159 17.42 -7.61 -1.68
CA LYS A 159 18.52 -7.91 -0.76
C LYS A 159 18.40 -7.21 0.60
N LYS A 160 17.18 -6.86 1.02
CA LYS A 160 16.90 -6.27 2.33
C LYS A 160 16.86 -7.30 3.45
N ILE A 161 16.56 -8.54 3.09
CA ILE A 161 16.65 -9.69 3.99
C ILE A 161 17.50 -10.78 3.33
N SER A 162 18.23 -11.52 4.14
CA SER A 162 19.04 -12.67 3.75
C SER A 162 18.17 -13.92 3.47
N PRO A 163 18.71 -14.95 2.80
CA PRO A 163 18.00 -16.23 2.64
C PRO A 163 17.58 -16.86 3.97
N GLN A 164 18.39 -16.72 5.02
CA GLN A 164 18.11 -17.26 6.35
C GLN A 164 16.92 -16.52 7.00
N GLN A 165 16.91 -15.20 6.93
CA GLN A 165 15.79 -14.38 7.43
C GLN A 165 14.50 -14.65 6.66
N LEU A 166 14.56 -14.86 5.33
CA LEU A 166 13.39 -15.27 4.56
C LEU A 166 12.84 -16.62 5.07
N LYS A 167 13.71 -17.59 5.33
CA LYS A 167 13.31 -18.92 5.84
C LYS A 167 12.60 -18.79 7.19
N GLU A 168 13.15 -17.99 8.10
CA GLU A 168 12.54 -17.71 9.41
C GLU A 168 11.20 -17.00 9.26
N TRP A 169 11.12 -16.00 8.39
CA TRP A 169 9.91 -15.22 8.22
C TRP A 169 8.76 -15.99 7.57
N VAL A 170 9.06 -16.94 6.68
CA VAL A 170 8.04 -17.79 6.04
C VAL A 170 7.38 -18.75 7.02
N VAL A 171 8.13 -19.27 8.01
CA VAL A 171 7.59 -20.22 9.00
C VAL A 171 7.08 -19.54 10.28
N ALA A 172 7.23 -18.22 10.38
CA ALA A 172 6.81 -17.47 11.56
C ALA A 172 5.29 -17.48 11.72
N THR A 173 4.84 -17.89 12.92
CA THR A 173 3.43 -17.92 13.33
C THR A 173 3.04 -16.74 14.21
N LYS A 174 3.97 -15.82 14.43
CA LYS A 174 3.78 -14.57 15.16
C LYS A 174 4.51 -13.44 14.46
N ALA A 175 3.87 -12.28 14.45
CA ALA A 175 4.43 -11.07 13.89
C ALA A 175 5.78 -10.72 14.52
N HIS A 176 6.77 -10.44 13.68
CA HIS A 176 8.05 -9.87 14.07
C HIS A 176 8.58 -8.99 12.93
N ILE A 177 9.57 -8.17 13.24
CA ILE A 177 10.26 -7.35 12.25
C ILE A 177 11.61 -8.03 11.95
N PRO A 178 11.87 -8.48 10.72
CA PRO A 178 13.18 -9.02 10.37
C PRO A 178 14.23 -7.89 10.39
N GLU A 179 15.46 -8.23 10.80
CA GLU A 179 16.57 -7.29 10.69
C GLU A 179 16.85 -7.00 9.22
N ILE A 180 16.95 -5.72 8.87
CA ILE A 180 17.23 -5.28 7.50
C ILE A 180 18.70 -4.94 7.32
N GLY A 181 19.28 -5.42 6.22
CA GLY A 181 20.66 -5.14 5.79
C GLY A 181 20.78 -4.01 4.77
#